data_AF-A0AAY4AQL5-F1
#
_entry.id   AF-A0AAY4AQL5-F1
#
_cell.length_a   1.000
_cell.length_b   1.000
_cell.length_c   1.000
_cell.angle_alpha   90.00
_cell.angle_beta   90.00
_cell.angle_gamma   90.00
#
_symmetry.space_group_name_H-M   'P 1'
#
loop_
_entity.id
_entity.type
_entity.pdbx_description
1 polymer ?
#
loop_
_entity_poly.entity_id
_entity_poly.type
_entity_poly.pdbx_seq_one_letter_code
_entity_poly.pdbx_strand_id
1 'polypeptide(L)'
;MSLGEHSRQDAALNGSSQSSLQDNQPPKTNSSPMKKTSLPEKCASPTSQPENCITIGVSSRVLFSMDKEQQIYQNNGLEEYLKYQTEHETEPFGPGPAFSFVKALEEVNCRLRELYPNSQELFNIVLVTNNHAYVGLRLINSINHYKLSIEKFCMTGGNSPIGYLKAYNTNLYLSADPTKVVEALEEGIAAATMFTPEKVIKVPENQLRVAFDGDAVLFSDESERIFKTQGLDKFFEHEKTHENKLLDHGPLKGFLEVLGKLQKKFYAKGQRLDCPIRTYLVTARSAASSGTRALKTLRSWGLETDEALFLAGAPKGPMLEKIRPHIFFDDQMFHVEGARELGTFAAHVPYGIAQTLPQKKTEKEKDTK
;
A
#
# COMPACT_ATOMS: atom_id res chain seq x y z
N MET A 1 1.48 16.16 -62.34
CA MET A 1 2.05 15.71 -63.64
C MET A 1 2.55 14.29 -63.39
N SER A 2 2.08 13.22 -64.03
CA SER A 2 1.15 12.97 -65.16
C SER A 2 0.17 11.87 -64.69
N LEU A 3 -1.16 11.98 -64.87
CA LEU A 3 -1.96 11.43 -66.00
C LEU A 3 -1.51 10.01 -66.46
N GLY A 4 -2.40 9.01 -66.62
CA GLY A 4 -3.87 9.09 -66.66
C GLY A 4 -4.64 7.80 -66.34
N GLU A 5 -5.95 7.84 -66.62
CA GLU A 5 -7.00 6.89 -66.19
C GLU A 5 -7.37 5.84 -67.27
N HIS A 6 -8.49 5.14 -67.01
CA HIS A 6 -9.33 4.30 -67.91
C HIS A 6 -9.01 2.78 -67.92
N SER A 7 -10.00 1.86 -67.94
CA SER A 7 -11.46 2.01 -67.77
C SER A 7 -12.20 0.67 -67.56
N ARG A 8 -13.23 0.72 -66.69
CA ARG A 8 -14.55 0.03 -66.69
C ARG A 8 -14.89 -1.02 -67.77
N GLN A 9 -15.59 -2.08 -67.36
CA GLN A 9 -17.03 -2.42 -67.64
C GLN A 9 -17.35 -3.76 -66.93
N ASP A 10 -18.42 -3.99 -66.16
CA ASP A 10 -19.88 -3.69 -66.22
C ASP A 10 -20.72 -4.68 -67.06
N ALA A 11 -21.47 -5.57 -66.38
CA ALA A 11 -22.81 -6.16 -66.69
C ALA A 11 -23.03 -7.40 -65.79
N ALA A 12 -24.08 -7.61 -64.97
CA ALA A 12 -25.54 -7.36 -65.06
C ALA A 12 -26.26 -8.31 -66.05
N LEU A 13 -27.48 -8.86 -65.82
CA LEU A 13 -28.37 -9.05 -64.66
C LEU A 13 -29.57 -9.93 -65.11
N ASN A 14 -30.35 -10.53 -64.18
CA ASN A 14 -31.68 -11.19 -64.39
C ASN A 14 -31.67 -12.49 -65.26
N GLY A 15 -32.59 -13.47 -65.17
CA GLY A 15 -33.82 -13.74 -64.39
C GLY A 15 -34.40 -15.13 -64.83
N SER A 16 -35.58 -15.65 -64.44
CA SER A 16 -36.54 -15.32 -63.36
C SER A 16 -37.75 -16.29 -63.35
N SER A 17 -38.18 -16.76 -62.16
CA SER A 17 -39.58 -17.13 -61.78
C SER A 17 -40.22 -18.49 -62.17
N GLN A 18 -41.20 -18.90 -61.33
CA GLN A 18 -42.29 -19.91 -61.46
C GLN A 18 -42.00 -21.41 -61.15
N SER A 19 -42.95 -22.24 -60.66
CA SER A 19 -43.90 -22.17 -59.51
C SER A 19 -44.82 -23.42 -59.41
N SER A 20 -44.89 -24.11 -58.26
CA SER A 20 -45.97 -25.04 -57.78
C SER A 20 -45.55 -25.62 -56.40
N LEU A 21 -46.33 -25.58 -55.30
CA LEU A 21 -47.57 -26.33 -54.95
C LEU A 21 -47.33 -27.86 -54.97
N GLN A 22 -47.54 -28.71 -53.95
CA GLN A 22 -47.99 -28.66 -52.53
C GLN A 22 -47.06 -29.64 -51.72
N ASP A 23 -47.07 -29.88 -50.41
CA ASP A 23 -48.18 -30.04 -49.45
C ASP A 23 -47.71 -29.99 -47.97
N ASN A 24 -48.65 -29.93 -47.01
CA ASN A 24 -48.37 -29.69 -45.58
C ASN A 24 -48.20 -30.95 -44.72
N GLN A 25 -47.15 -31.01 -43.89
CA GLN A 25 -47.22 -31.53 -42.50
C GLN A 25 -45.94 -31.20 -41.68
N PRO A 26 -46.03 -30.82 -40.38
CA PRO A 26 -44.87 -30.33 -39.62
C PRO A 26 -44.13 -31.43 -38.82
N PRO A 27 -42.82 -31.60 -38.99
CA PRO A 27 -42.00 -32.41 -38.08
C PRO A 27 -41.54 -31.60 -36.86
N LYS A 28 -41.99 -32.06 -35.68
CA LYS A 28 -41.51 -31.78 -34.31
C LYS A 28 -40.22 -30.95 -34.20
N THR A 29 -40.35 -29.71 -33.73
CA THR A 29 -39.22 -28.83 -33.39
C THR A 29 -38.53 -29.29 -32.10
N ASN A 30 -37.36 -29.91 -32.23
CA ASN A 30 -36.42 -30.04 -31.12
C ASN A 30 -35.96 -28.65 -30.69
N SER A 31 -36.41 -28.19 -29.52
CA SER A 31 -35.96 -26.93 -28.92
C SER A 31 -34.54 -27.06 -28.40
N SER A 32 -33.55 -26.80 -29.25
CA SER A 32 -32.17 -26.57 -28.84
C SER A 32 -32.11 -25.30 -27.99
N PRO A 33 -31.73 -25.35 -26.70
CA PRO A 33 -31.64 -24.14 -25.88
C PRO A 33 -30.48 -23.28 -26.38
N MET A 34 -30.72 -21.97 -26.48
CA MET A 34 -29.71 -20.99 -26.87
C MET A 34 -28.47 -21.11 -25.97
N LYS A 35 -27.27 -21.04 -26.56
CA LYS A 35 -26.02 -20.87 -25.80
C LYS A 35 -26.14 -19.62 -24.92
N LYS A 36 -26.37 -19.81 -23.62
CA LYS A 36 -26.12 -18.77 -22.63
C LYS A 36 -24.63 -18.47 -22.65
N THR A 37 -24.25 -17.27 -23.08
CA THR A 37 -22.92 -16.71 -22.84
C THR A 37 -22.67 -16.69 -21.34
N SER A 38 -21.75 -17.53 -20.88
CA SER A 38 -21.32 -17.59 -19.48
C SER A 38 -20.61 -16.30 -19.10
N LEU A 39 -21.03 -15.71 -17.98
CA LEU A 39 -20.27 -14.70 -17.26
C LEU A 39 -18.90 -15.29 -16.86
N PRO A 40 -17.82 -14.47 -16.78
CA PRO A 40 -16.52 -14.97 -16.37
C PRO A 40 -16.58 -15.54 -14.94
N GLU A 41 -15.95 -16.70 -14.75
CA GLU A 41 -15.95 -17.40 -13.47
C GLU A 41 -15.22 -16.60 -12.39
N LYS A 42 -15.75 -16.61 -11.17
CA LYS A 42 -15.09 -16.01 -10.00
C LYS A 42 -13.75 -16.72 -9.75
N CYS A 43 -12.73 -15.95 -9.37
CA CYS A 43 -11.52 -16.51 -8.78
C CYS A 43 -11.88 -17.39 -7.58
N ALA A 44 -11.57 -18.68 -7.66
CA ALA A 44 -11.54 -19.56 -6.49
C ALA A 44 -10.15 -19.47 -5.84
N SER A 45 -10.09 -19.21 -4.54
CA SER A 45 -8.82 -19.08 -3.82
C SER A 45 -8.27 -20.44 -3.33
N PRO A 46 -6.94 -20.67 -3.39
CA PRO A 46 -6.34 -21.90 -2.86
C PRO A 46 -6.32 -21.93 -1.32
N THR A 47 -6.55 -23.12 -0.75
CA THR A 47 -6.75 -23.37 0.70
C THR A 47 -5.47 -23.45 1.55
N SER A 48 -4.36 -22.89 1.08
CA SER A 48 -3.12 -22.73 1.86
C SER A 48 -2.37 -21.48 1.38
N GLN A 49 -1.73 -20.71 2.28
CA GLN A 49 -0.93 -19.56 1.86
C GLN A 49 0.12 -20.00 0.82
N PRO A 50 0.14 -19.41 -0.39
CA PRO A 50 1.27 -19.58 -1.28
C PRO A 50 2.50 -19.01 -0.59
N GLU A 51 3.59 -19.77 -0.50
CA GLU A 51 4.83 -19.39 0.20
C GLU A 51 5.44 -18.06 -0.32
N ASN A 52 5.02 -17.61 -1.50
CA ASN A 52 5.51 -16.41 -2.18
C ASN A 52 4.49 -15.25 -2.23
N CYS A 53 3.37 -15.30 -1.51
CA CYS A 53 2.43 -14.17 -1.45
C CYS A 53 2.94 -13.04 -0.55
N ILE A 54 2.57 -11.79 -0.86
CA ILE A 54 3.07 -10.60 -0.15
C ILE A 54 2.00 -10.15 0.83
N THR A 55 2.16 -10.50 2.10
CA THR A 55 1.14 -10.22 3.12
C THR A 55 1.23 -8.77 3.61
N ILE A 56 0.15 -8.02 3.42
CA ILE A 56 -0.04 -6.67 3.96
C ILE A 56 -1.13 -6.73 5.03
N GLY A 57 -0.74 -6.57 6.30
CA GLY A 57 -1.68 -6.44 7.41
C GLY A 57 -2.19 -5.01 7.51
N VAL A 58 -3.50 -4.80 7.50
CA VAL A 58 -4.12 -3.48 7.73
C VAL A 58 -5.08 -3.55 8.90
N SER A 59 -4.95 -2.64 9.87
CA SER A 59 -5.93 -2.60 10.97
C SER A 59 -7.25 -1.97 10.54
N SER A 60 -8.36 -2.38 11.14
CA SER A 60 -9.70 -1.94 10.70
C SER A 60 -9.87 -0.41 10.70
N ARG A 61 -9.25 0.30 11.66
CA ARG A 61 -9.26 1.77 11.74
C ARG A 61 -8.37 2.50 10.73
N VAL A 62 -7.49 1.80 10.01
CA VAL A 62 -6.74 2.41 8.89
C VAL A 62 -7.38 2.10 7.56
N LEU A 63 -8.01 0.93 7.40
CA LEU A 63 -8.76 0.62 6.19
C LEU A 63 -10.06 1.44 6.09
N PHE A 64 -10.72 1.65 7.23
CA PHE A 64 -12.00 2.34 7.34
C PHE A 64 -11.93 3.48 8.38
N SER A 65 -12.62 4.59 8.12
CA SER A 65 -12.86 5.61 9.15
C SER A 65 -13.86 5.04 10.14
N MET A 66 -13.40 4.91 11.39
CA MET A 66 -14.15 4.35 12.52
C MET A 66 -14.07 5.30 13.74
N ASP A 67 -13.85 6.60 13.49
CA ASP A 67 -13.52 7.58 14.53
C ASP A 67 -14.71 7.80 15.48
N LYS A 68 -15.94 7.78 14.96
CA LYS A 68 -17.18 7.85 15.75
C LYS A 68 -17.33 6.62 16.64
N GLU A 69 -17.13 5.43 16.09
CA GLU A 69 -17.20 4.16 16.81
C GLU A 69 -16.11 4.07 17.89
N GLN A 70 -14.91 4.58 17.60
CA GLN A 70 -13.82 4.69 18.56
C GLN A 70 -14.17 5.61 19.74
N GLN A 71 -14.81 6.76 19.48
CA GLN A 71 -15.30 7.66 20.53
C GLN A 71 -16.36 7.00 21.40
N ILE A 72 -17.31 6.26 20.81
CA ILE A 72 -18.32 5.51 21.58
C ILE A 72 -17.64 4.47 22.48
N TYR A 73 -16.68 3.70 21.96
CA TYR A 73 -15.94 2.73 22.77
C TYR A 73 -15.19 3.39 23.94
N GLN A 74 -14.56 4.55 23.71
CA GLN A 74 -13.80 5.28 24.73
C GLN A 74 -14.69 5.95 25.79
N ASN A 75 -15.84 6.51 25.40
CA ASN A 75 -16.70 7.29 26.28
C ASN A 75 -17.79 6.45 26.97
N ASN A 76 -18.28 5.40 26.30
CA ASN A 76 -19.44 4.61 26.71
C ASN A 76 -19.12 3.12 26.94
N GLY A 77 -17.91 2.67 26.59
CA GLY A 77 -17.45 1.30 26.81
C GLY A 77 -17.88 0.30 25.74
N LEU A 78 -17.58 -0.98 26.00
CA LEU A 78 -17.75 -2.06 25.02
C LEU A 78 -19.22 -2.32 24.64
N GLU A 79 -20.15 -2.33 25.61
CA GLU A 79 -21.55 -2.71 25.35
C GLU A 79 -22.27 -1.74 24.41
N GLU A 80 -22.20 -0.42 24.67
CA GLU A 80 -22.79 0.58 23.77
C GLU A 80 -22.09 0.62 22.40
N TYR A 81 -20.78 0.34 22.37
CA TYR A 81 -20.06 0.16 21.10
C TYR A 81 -20.59 -1.05 20.30
N LEU A 82 -20.79 -2.21 20.92
CA LEU A 82 -21.32 -3.41 20.25
C LEU A 82 -22.75 -3.20 19.75
N LYS A 83 -23.59 -2.59 20.58
CA LYS A 83 -24.96 -2.20 20.23
C LYS A 83 -24.97 -1.24 19.03
N TYR A 84 -24.17 -0.16 19.07
CA TYR A 84 -24.04 0.78 17.96
C TYR A 84 -23.62 0.09 16.66
N GLN A 85 -22.62 -0.81 16.72
CA GLN A 85 -22.15 -1.56 15.54
C GLN A 85 -23.21 -2.51 14.96
N THR A 86 -24.07 -3.06 15.82
CA THR A 86 -25.19 -3.94 15.41
C THR A 86 -26.33 -3.13 14.78
N GLU A 87 -26.70 -2.00 15.38
CA GLU A 87 -27.74 -1.09 14.85
C GLU A 87 -27.38 -0.53 13.46
N HIS A 88 -26.08 -0.34 13.19
CA HIS A 88 -25.57 0.20 11.93
C HIS A 88 -24.91 -0.87 11.03
N GLU A 89 -25.19 -2.18 11.25
CA GLU A 89 -24.49 -3.29 10.59
C GLU A 89 -24.52 -3.22 9.04
N THR A 90 -25.61 -2.71 8.47
CA THR A 90 -25.78 -2.55 7.01
C THR A 90 -25.22 -1.24 6.46
N GLU A 91 -24.79 -0.31 7.32
CA GLU A 91 -24.19 0.95 6.91
C GLU A 91 -22.67 0.78 6.72
N PRO A 92 -22.14 0.89 5.49
CA PRO A 92 -20.71 0.73 5.25
C PRO A 92 -19.92 1.88 5.90
N PHE A 93 -18.76 1.56 6.47
CA PHE A 93 -17.85 2.59 6.99
C PHE A 93 -17.35 3.52 5.87
N GLY A 94 -16.94 4.74 6.21
CA GLY A 94 -16.19 5.60 5.30
C GLY A 94 -14.79 5.03 4.99
N PRO A 95 -14.17 5.39 3.85
CA PRO A 95 -12.79 4.98 3.55
C PRO A 95 -11.81 5.59 4.57
N GLY A 96 -10.89 4.76 5.08
CA GLY A 96 -9.83 5.18 6.00
C GLY A 96 -8.52 5.58 5.30
N PRO A 97 -7.48 6.00 6.04
CA PRO A 97 -6.22 6.49 5.48
C PRO A 97 -5.43 5.47 4.64
N ALA A 98 -5.63 4.16 4.85
CA ALA A 98 -5.02 3.10 4.04
C ALA A 98 -5.86 2.67 2.83
N PHE A 99 -7.08 3.20 2.68
CA PHE A 99 -8.04 2.70 1.68
C PHE A 99 -7.53 2.86 0.25
N SER A 100 -7.01 4.03 -0.10
CA SER A 100 -6.45 4.31 -1.43
C SER A 100 -5.22 3.44 -1.71
N PHE A 101 -4.35 3.25 -0.72
CA PHE A 101 -3.20 2.34 -0.80
C PHE A 101 -3.65 0.90 -1.09
N VAL A 102 -4.67 0.38 -0.40
CA VAL A 102 -5.23 -0.96 -0.68
C VAL A 102 -5.79 -1.06 -2.10
N LYS A 103 -6.53 -0.05 -2.58
CA LYS A 103 -6.99 -0.03 -3.99
C LYS A 103 -5.83 -0.06 -4.99
N ALA A 104 -4.74 0.63 -4.72
CA ALA A 104 -3.55 0.61 -5.59
C ALA A 104 -2.79 -0.74 -5.54
N LEU A 105 -2.77 -1.45 -4.41
CA LEU A 105 -2.25 -2.82 -4.34
C LEU A 105 -3.11 -3.79 -5.17
N GLU A 106 -4.43 -3.64 -5.15
CA GLU A 106 -5.35 -4.42 -5.99
C GLU A 106 -5.15 -4.16 -7.49
N GLU A 107 -4.93 -2.91 -7.89
CA GLU A 107 -4.63 -2.56 -9.29
C GLU A 107 -3.30 -3.17 -9.76
N VAL A 108 -2.25 -3.12 -8.92
CA VAL A 108 -0.99 -3.83 -9.21
C VAL A 108 -1.22 -5.34 -9.35
N ASN A 109 -2.05 -5.94 -8.50
CA ASN A 109 -2.42 -7.36 -8.61
C ASN A 109 -3.16 -7.67 -9.92
N CYS A 110 -4.05 -6.78 -10.37
CA CYS A 110 -4.76 -6.90 -11.65
C CYS A 110 -3.75 -6.98 -12.80
N ARG A 111 -2.86 -6.00 -12.92
CA ARG A 111 -1.82 -5.94 -13.96
C ARG A 111 -0.78 -7.07 -13.86
N LEU A 112 -0.48 -7.57 -12.66
CA LEU A 112 0.35 -8.77 -12.48
C LEU A 112 -0.33 -10.01 -13.06
N ARG A 113 -1.65 -10.18 -12.86
CA ARG A 113 -2.42 -11.30 -13.42
C ARG A 113 -2.56 -11.23 -14.94
N GLU A 114 -2.69 -10.05 -15.53
CA GLU A 114 -2.68 -9.88 -16.99
C GLU A 114 -1.37 -10.40 -17.62
N LEU A 115 -0.23 -10.10 -17.00
CA LEU A 115 1.10 -10.49 -17.49
C LEU A 115 1.52 -11.92 -17.09
N TYR A 116 0.99 -12.42 -15.96
CA TYR A 116 1.33 -13.69 -15.34
C TYR A 116 0.08 -14.34 -14.69
N PRO A 117 -0.86 -14.90 -15.48
CA PRO A 117 -2.16 -15.38 -14.97
C PRO A 117 -2.09 -16.38 -13.82
N ASN A 118 -1.05 -17.22 -13.79
CA ASN A 118 -0.86 -18.27 -12.78
C ASN A 118 -0.01 -17.83 -11.57
N SER A 119 0.48 -16.59 -11.54
CA SER A 119 1.40 -16.11 -10.50
C SER A 119 0.70 -15.93 -9.15
N GLN A 120 1.22 -16.58 -8.12
CA GLN A 120 0.79 -16.41 -6.72
C GLN A 120 1.56 -15.31 -5.98
N GLU A 121 2.58 -14.72 -6.61
CA GLU A 121 3.33 -13.57 -6.10
C GLU A 121 2.52 -12.28 -6.29
N LEU A 122 1.51 -12.12 -5.44
CA LEU A 122 0.54 -11.02 -5.41
C LEU A 122 0.46 -10.46 -3.99
N PHE A 123 -0.03 -9.23 -3.85
CA PHE A 123 -0.40 -8.68 -2.55
C PHE A 123 -1.60 -9.43 -1.97
N ASN A 124 -1.43 -9.94 -0.76
CA ASN A 124 -2.42 -10.61 0.06
C ASN A 124 -2.78 -9.68 1.23
N ILE A 125 -3.89 -8.96 1.11
CA ILE A 125 -4.34 -8.04 2.16
C ILE A 125 -5.07 -8.83 3.25
N VAL A 126 -4.65 -8.63 4.50
CA VAL A 126 -5.25 -9.25 5.69
C VAL A 126 -5.83 -8.14 6.57
N LEU A 127 -7.14 -8.16 6.83
CA LEU A 127 -7.75 -7.26 7.79
C LEU A 127 -7.45 -7.76 9.20
N VAL A 128 -6.90 -6.88 10.04
CA VAL A 128 -6.55 -7.17 11.42
C VAL A 128 -7.39 -6.28 12.34
N THR A 129 -7.98 -6.85 13.38
CA THR A 129 -8.76 -6.05 14.32
C THR A 129 -8.76 -6.66 15.71
N ASN A 130 -8.65 -5.79 16.71
CA ASN A 130 -8.79 -6.17 18.12
C ASN A 130 -10.28 -6.21 18.53
N ASN A 131 -11.19 -5.80 17.63
CA ASN A 131 -12.62 -5.74 17.90
C ASN A 131 -13.23 -7.13 18.12
N HIS A 132 -14.35 -7.15 18.84
CA HIS A 132 -15.13 -8.37 19.04
C HIS A 132 -15.71 -8.91 17.71
N ALA A 133 -15.91 -10.22 17.62
CA ALA A 133 -16.38 -10.91 16.41
C ALA A 133 -17.70 -10.33 15.83
N TYR A 134 -18.60 -9.83 16.68
CA TYR A 134 -19.87 -9.19 16.27
C TYR A 134 -19.67 -7.95 15.37
N VAL A 135 -18.55 -7.24 15.47
CA VAL A 135 -18.23 -6.11 14.56
C VAL A 135 -17.83 -6.59 13.16
N GLY A 136 -17.55 -7.89 13.01
CA GLY A 136 -17.10 -8.50 11.76
C GLY A 136 -18.09 -8.35 10.61
N LEU A 137 -19.40 -8.41 10.89
CA LEU A 137 -20.44 -8.30 9.87
C LEU A 137 -20.42 -6.93 9.17
N ARG A 138 -20.36 -5.82 9.93
CA ARG A 138 -20.25 -4.47 9.36
C ARG A 138 -18.95 -4.25 8.58
N LEU A 139 -17.84 -4.85 9.02
CA LEU A 139 -16.56 -4.84 8.30
C LEU A 139 -16.65 -5.62 6.97
N ILE A 140 -17.26 -6.80 6.97
CA ILE A 140 -17.51 -7.62 5.78
C ILE A 140 -18.45 -6.89 4.81
N ASN A 141 -19.54 -6.29 5.32
CA ASN A 141 -20.47 -5.49 4.53
C ASN A 141 -19.78 -4.30 3.86
N SER A 142 -18.87 -3.63 4.59
CA SER A 142 -18.04 -2.53 4.03
C SER A 142 -17.09 -3.03 2.94
N ILE A 143 -16.38 -4.14 3.17
CA ILE A 143 -15.50 -4.78 2.18
C ILE A 143 -16.28 -5.16 0.91
N ASN A 144 -17.47 -5.74 1.05
CA ASN A 144 -18.35 -6.07 -0.07
C ASN A 144 -18.88 -4.84 -0.80
N HIS A 145 -19.28 -3.79 -0.07
CA HIS A 145 -19.76 -2.52 -0.63
C HIS A 145 -18.70 -1.87 -1.55
N TYR A 146 -17.45 -1.78 -1.07
CA TYR A 146 -16.33 -1.23 -1.84
C TYR A 146 -15.67 -2.23 -2.80
N LYS A 147 -16.14 -3.49 -2.84
CA LYS A 147 -15.61 -4.58 -3.66
C LYS A 147 -14.10 -4.80 -3.46
N LEU A 148 -13.66 -4.77 -2.20
CA LEU A 148 -12.27 -5.05 -1.83
C LEU A 148 -12.01 -6.57 -1.87
N SER A 149 -10.88 -6.97 -2.41
CA SER A 149 -10.43 -8.36 -2.55
C SER A 149 -9.75 -8.86 -1.26
N ILE A 150 -10.45 -8.71 -0.13
CA ILE A 150 -9.97 -9.07 1.22
C ILE A 150 -10.72 -10.31 1.70
N GLU A 151 -10.06 -11.46 1.62
CA GLU A 151 -10.64 -12.76 2.04
C GLU A 151 -10.23 -13.17 3.46
N LYS A 152 -9.19 -12.54 4.03
CA LYS A 152 -8.58 -12.95 5.31
C LYS A 152 -8.79 -11.91 6.40
N PHE A 153 -9.33 -12.37 7.52
CA PHE A 153 -9.64 -11.58 8.70
C PHE A 153 -8.93 -12.19 9.91
N CYS A 154 -8.33 -11.35 10.73
CA CYS A 154 -7.82 -11.71 12.05
C CYS A 154 -8.57 -10.85 13.07
N MET A 155 -9.51 -11.46 13.80
CA MET A 155 -10.28 -10.82 14.87
C MET A 155 -9.80 -11.40 16.20
N THR A 156 -9.08 -10.62 17.01
CA THR A 156 -8.39 -11.15 18.20
C THR A 156 -9.18 -11.01 19.50
N GLY A 157 -10.34 -10.34 19.48
CA GLY A 157 -11.22 -10.20 20.65
C GLY A 157 -10.52 -9.53 21.85
N GLY A 158 -9.71 -8.50 21.59
CA GLY A 158 -8.92 -7.79 22.60
C GLY A 158 -7.47 -8.28 22.77
N ASN A 159 -7.12 -9.49 22.29
CA ASN A 159 -5.75 -9.99 22.37
C ASN A 159 -4.81 -9.27 21.37
N SER A 160 -3.49 -9.33 21.58
CA SER A 160 -2.55 -8.69 20.65
C SER A 160 -2.48 -9.44 19.31
N PRO A 161 -2.53 -8.74 18.15
CA PRO A 161 -2.50 -9.39 16.83
C PRO A 161 -1.12 -9.87 16.38
N ILE A 162 -0.04 -9.52 17.09
CA ILE A 162 1.33 -9.68 16.58
C ILE A 162 1.71 -11.13 16.30
N GLY A 163 1.30 -12.08 17.16
CA GLY A 163 1.52 -13.51 16.92
C GLY A 163 0.90 -14.00 15.61
N TYR A 164 -0.27 -13.47 15.23
CA TYR A 164 -0.91 -13.77 13.95
C TYR A 164 -0.21 -13.07 12.78
N LEU A 165 0.21 -11.81 12.93
CA LEU A 165 1.00 -11.10 11.91
C LEU A 165 2.28 -11.88 11.58
N LYS A 166 2.96 -12.42 12.60
CA LYS A 166 4.15 -13.28 12.47
C LYS A 166 3.81 -14.59 11.77
N ALA A 167 2.75 -15.28 12.19
CA ALA A 167 2.29 -16.53 11.57
C ALA A 167 1.90 -16.38 10.09
N TYR A 168 1.38 -15.21 9.69
CA TYR A 168 1.05 -14.91 8.29
C TYR A 168 2.25 -14.47 7.43
N ASN A 169 3.46 -14.40 7.99
CA ASN A 169 4.67 -13.85 7.37
C ASN A 169 4.44 -12.43 6.81
N THR A 170 3.91 -11.54 7.66
CA THR A 170 3.53 -10.17 7.26
C THR A 170 4.74 -9.35 6.78
N ASN A 171 4.68 -8.81 5.56
CA ASN A 171 5.73 -7.97 4.99
C ASN A 171 5.58 -6.48 5.33
N LEU A 172 4.37 -6.04 5.67
CA LEU A 172 4.07 -4.70 6.16
C LEU A 172 2.80 -4.73 7.03
N TYR A 173 2.84 -4.12 8.21
CA TYR A 173 1.67 -3.90 9.06
C TYR A 173 1.36 -2.40 9.22
N LEU A 174 0.15 -2.00 8.87
CA LEU A 174 -0.34 -0.62 9.01
C LEU A 174 -1.44 -0.57 10.07
N SER A 175 -1.29 0.30 11.06
CA SER A 175 -2.30 0.46 12.12
C SER A 175 -2.43 1.91 12.59
N ALA A 176 -3.59 2.24 13.16
CA ALA A 176 -3.81 3.51 13.86
C ALA A 176 -3.50 3.40 15.37
N ASP A 177 -3.06 2.24 15.85
CA ASP A 177 -2.61 2.02 17.23
C ASP A 177 -1.07 1.98 17.25
N PRO A 178 -0.39 3.01 17.78
CA PRO A 178 1.07 3.06 17.80
C PRO A 178 1.69 1.98 18.70
N THR A 179 0.97 1.51 19.71
CA THR A 179 1.43 0.41 20.59
C THR A 179 1.63 -0.86 19.79
N LYS A 180 0.65 -1.20 18.94
CA LYS A 180 0.71 -2.40 18.08
C LYS A 180 1.71 -2.25 16.93
N VAL A 181 2.11 -1.03 16.59
CA VAL A 181 3.20 -0.79 15.63
C VAL A 181 4.55 -1.04 16.28
N VAL A 182 4.77 -0.58 17.52
CA VAL A 182 5.98 -0.87 18.28
C VAL A 182 6.11 -2.38 18.54
N GLU A 183 5.06 -3.04 19.06
CA GLU A 183 5.07 -4.50 19.30
C GLU A 183 5.36 -5.30 18.00
N ALA A 184 4.93 -4.80 16.84
CA ALA A 184 5.21 -5.43 15.54
C ALA A 184 6.69 -5.26 15.13
N LEU A 185 7.25 -4.05 15.29
CA LEU A 185 8.66 -3.76 14.98
C LEU A 185 9.62 -4.54 15.88
N GLU A 186 9.30 -4.71 17.16
CA GLU A 186 10.07 -5.53 18.11
C GLU A 186 10.14 -7.01 17.69
N GLU A 187 9.06 -7.52 17.08
CA GLU A 187 9.00 -8.87 16.50
C GLU A 187 9.59 -8.98 15.07
N GLY A 188 10.23 -7.92 14.58
CA GLY A 188 10.89 -7.87 13.27
C GLY A 188 9.94 -7.68 12.08
N ILE A 189 8.68 -7.30 12.33
CA ILE A 189 7.67 -7.05 11.30
C ILE A 189 7.72 -5.55 10.93
N ALA A 190 7.99 -5.23 9.66
CA ALA A 190 7.95 -3.86 9.18
C ALA A 190 6.56 -3.26 9.45
N ALA A 191 6.47 -2.17 10.22
CA ALA A 191 5.20 -1.59 10.60
C ALA A 191 5.25 -0.06 10.71
N ALA A 192 4.09 0.58 10.54
CA ALA A 192 3.95 2.03 10.68
C ALA A 192 2.56 2.43 11.21
N THR A 193 2.55 3.52 11.99
CA THR A 193 1.34 4.14 12.52
C THR A 193 0.77 5.09 11.47
N MET A 194 -0.38 4.77 10.88
CA MET A 194 -1.07 5.68 9.95
C MET A 194 -2.03 6.60 10.68
N PHE A 195 -2.20 7.80 10.12
CA PHE A 195 -3.11 8.81 10.62
C PHE A 195 -4.02 9.32 9.50
N THR A 196 -5.26 9.67 9.85
CA THR A 196 -6.15 10.39 8.95
C THR A 196 -5.63 11.83 8.77
N PRO A 197 -5.38 12.30 7.53
CA PRO A 197 -5.05 13.70 7.28
C PRO A 197 -6.33 14.57 7.27
N GLU A 198 -6.21 15.85 7.62
CA GLU A 198 -7.37 16.77 7.69
C GLU A 198 -7.95 17.11 6.32
N LYS A 199 -7.09 17.06 5.30
CA LYS A 199 -7.41 17.22 3.88
C LYS A 199 -6.87 16.01 3.15
N VAL A 200 -7.48 15.65 2.02
CA VAL A 200 -6.99 14.52 1.21
C VAL A 200 -6.65 15.03 -0.18
N ILE A 201 -5.37 14.94 -0.56
CA ILE A 201 -4.97 15.12 -1.95
C ILE A 201 -5.32 13.85 -2.73
N LYS A 202 -5.91 14.02 -3.92
CA LYS A 202 -6.20 12.89 -4.81
C LYS A 202 -4.90 12.22 -5.29
N VAL A 203 -4.70 10.98 -4.89
CA VAL A 203 -3.62 10.10 -5.37
C VAL A 203 -3.92 9.53 -6.77
N PRO A 204 -2.91 9.06 -7.54
CA PRO A 204 -3.14 8.43 -8.85
C PRO A 204 -3.86 7.08 -8.74
N GLU A 205 -4.83 6.80 -9.60
CA GLU A 205 -5.61 5.55 -9.54
C GLU A 205 -4.91 4.36 -10.22
N ASN A 206 -3.96 4.61 -11.13
CA ASN A 206 -3.32 3.62 -12.00
C ASN A 206 -1.86 3.26 -11.63
N GLN A 207 -1.35 3.82 -10.53
CA GLN A 207 0.04 3.62 -10.10
C GLN A 207 0.16 3.76 -8.58
N LEU A 208 0.49 2.65 -7.93
CA LEU A 208 0.95 2.62 -6.55
C LEU A 208 2.21 3.49 -6.40
N ARG A 209 2.15 4.44 -5.48
CA ARG A 209 3.27 5.35 -5.15
C ARG A 209 3.61 5.22 -3.68
N VAL A 210 4.82 4.76 -3.40
CA VAL A 210 5.30 4.54 -2.03
C VAL A 210 6.53 5.40 -1.80
N ALA A 211 6.45 6.32 -0.85
CA ALA A 211 7.56 7.20 -0.48
C ALA A 211 8.13 6.80 0.89
N PHE A 212 9.45 6.88 1.02
CA PHE A 212 10.19 6.52 2.21
C PHE A 212 11.20 7.62 2.55
N ASP A 213 11.41 7.91 3.83
CA ASP A 213 12.71 8.45 4.26
C ASP A 213 13.82 7.38 4.13
N GLY A 214 15.06 7.83 4.14
CA GLY A 214 16.24 6.99 4.19
C GLY A 214 16.52 6.47 5.59
N ASP A 215 17.08 7.33 6.45
CA ASP A 215 17.57 6.96 7.78
C ASP A 215 16.41 6.55 8.70
N ALA A 216 16.67 5.60 9.62
CA ALA A 216 15.69 5.00 10.53
C ALA A 216 14.43 4.34 9.87
N VAL A 217 14.28 4.37 8.54
CA VAL A 217 13.18 3.76 7.79
C VAL A 217 13.70 2.66 6.85
N LEU A 218 14.51 3.02 5.85
CA LEU A 218 15.15 2.08 4.92
C LEU A 218 16.56 1.68 5.39
N PHE A 219 17.28 2.63 5.98
CA PHE A 219 18.59 2.43 6.59
C PHE A 219 18.45 2.41 8.11
N SER A 220 19.48 1.91 8.81
CA SER A 220 19.57 2.04 10.25
C SER A 220 19.67 3.51 10.67
N ASP A 221 19.57 3.77 11.96
CA ASP A 221 19.77 5.10 12.55
C ASP A 221 21.25 5.41 12.86
N GLU A 222 22.23 4.67 12.29
CA GLU A 222 23.68 4.88 12.50
C GLU A 222 24.06 6.36 12.29
N SER A 223 23.68 6.93 11.14
CA SER A 223 24.03 8.32 10.80
C SER A 223 23.27 9.34 11.67
N GLU A 224 22.03 9.05 12.10
CA GLU A 224 21.24 9.91 12.99
C GLU A 224 21.81 9.95 14.41
N ARG A 225 22.29 8.81 14.94
CA ARG A 225 23.01 8.75 16.22
C ARG A 225 24.24 9.66 16.20
N ILE A 226 24.99 9.67 15.10
CA ILE A 226 26.19 10.51 14.95
C ILE A 226 25.81 11.98 14.90
N PHE A 227 24.78 12.34 14.11
CA PHE A 227 24.28 13.72 14.05
C PHE A 227 23.85 14.23 15.44
N LYS A 228 23.05 13.46 16.19
CA LYS A 228 22.59 13.87 17.52
C LYS A 228 23.69 13.92 18.60
N THR A 229 24.72 13.08 18.50
CA THR A 229 25.78 13.01 19.53
C THR A 229 26.98 13.89 19.24
N GLN A 230 27.28 14.19 17.96
CA GLN A 230 28.51 14.86 17.54
C GLN A 230 28.29 16.07 16.62
N GLY A 231 27.05 16.33 16.20
CA GLY A 231 26.68 17.47 15.36
C GLY A 231 26.94 17.27 13.86
N LEU A 232 26.60 18.30 13.10
CA LEU A 232 26.51 18.23 11.63
C LEU A 232 27.87 18.04 10.93
N ASP A 233 28.93 18.70 11.43
CA ASP A 233 30.28 18.59 10.83
C ASP A 233 30.83 17.16 10.95
N LYS A 234 30.65 16.53 12.12
CA LYS A 234 31.06 15.15 12.36
C LYS A 234 30.22 14.14 11.59
N PHE A 235 28.94 14.42 11.38
CA PHE A 235 28.10 13.66 10.43
C PHE A 235 28.67 13.73 9.00
N PHE A 236 29.05 14.90 8.49
CA PHE A 236 29.61 15.02 7.13
C PHE A 236 31.00 14.37 7.01
N GLU A 237 31.87 14.51 8.02
CA GLU A 237 33.13 13.77 8.06
C GLU A 237 32.92 12.26 8.05
N HIS A 238 31.95 11.76 8.84
CA HIS A 238 31.60 10.35 8.90
C HIS A 238 31.10 9.82 7.56
N GLU A 239 30.12 10.49 6.93
CA GLU A 239 29.55 10.05 5.65
C GLU A 239 30.58 10.10 4.52
N LYS A 240 31.51 11.06 4.52
CA LYS A 240 32.63 11.13 3.56
C LYS A 240 33.66 10.01 3.78
N THR A 241 34.01 9.71 5.03
CA THR A 241 34.98 8.64 5.35
C THR A 241 34.39 7.25 5.12
N HIS A 242 33.07 7.09 5.27
CA HIS A 242 32.34 5.84 5.12
C HIS A 242 31.57 5.73 3.80
N GLU A 243 31.86 6.56 2.80
CA GLU A 243 31.12 6.64 1.52
C GLU A 243 31.07 5.31 0.74
N ASN A 244 31.99 4.38 1.02
CA ASN A 244 32.04 3.03 0.43
C ASN A 244 31.65 1.90 1.42
N LYS A 245 31.41 2.20 2.70
CA LYS A 245 30.80 1.28 3.66
C LYS A 245 29.29 1.40 3.49
N LEU A 246 28.61 0.28 3.29
CA LEU A 246 27.14 0.28 3.18
C LEU A 246 26.50 0.77 4.48
N LEU A 247 25.28 1.30 4.40
CA LEU A 247 24.44 1.52 5.59
C LEU A 247 23.83 0.18 6.01
N ASP A 248 23.67 -0.03 7.31
CA ASP A 248 22.87 -1.13 7.83
C ASP A 248 21.38 -0.90 7.51
N HIS A 249 20.56 -1.94 7.66
CA HIS A 249 19.17 -1.91 7.25
C HIS A 249 18.24 -1.33 8.32
N GLY A 250 17.27 -0.53 7.86
CA GLY A 250 16.12 -0.10 8.64
C GLY A 250 14.96 -1.09 8.55
N PRO A 251 13.90 -0.91 9.36
CA PRO A 251 12.80 -1.86 9.47
C PRO A 251 12.01 -2.05 8.16
N LEU A 252 11.96 -1.06 7.27
CA LEU A 252 11.17 -1.13 6.03
C LEU A 252 11.97 -1.63 4.81
N LYS A 253 13.26 -1.98 4.95
CA LYS A 253 14.08 -2.54 3.86
C LYS A 253 13.38 -3.74 3.20
N GLY A 254 12.90 -4.70 3.99
CA GLY A 254 12.26 -5.92 3.47
C GLY A 254 11.01 -5.63 2.64
N PHE A 255 10.23 -4.60 3.00
CA PHE A 255 9.09 -4.17 2.20
C PHE A 255 9.52 -3.54 0.87
N LEU A 256 10.56 -2.69 0.87
CA LEU A 256 11.12 -2.14 -0.37
C LEU A 256 11.72 -3.23 -1.28
N GLU A 257 12.37 -4.25 -0.73
CA GLU A 257 12.88 -5.40 -1.50
C GLU A 257 11.76 -6.15 -2.22
N VAL A 258 10.62 -6.33 -1.56
CA VAL A 258 9.42 -6.94 -2.13
C VAL A 258 8.82 -6.07 -3.25
N LEU A 259 8.72 -4.74 -3.06
CA LEU A 259 8.29 -3.82 -4.14
C LEU A 259 9.23 -3.90 -5.35
N GLY A 260 10.55 -3.85 -5.11
CA GLY A 260 11.57 -3.96 -6.16
C GLY A 260 11.56 -5.30 -6.89
N LYS A 261 11.24 -6.40 -6.21
CA LYS A 261 11.01 -7.72 -6.81
C LYS A 261 9.82 -7.70 -7.78
N LEU A 262 8.70 -7.09 -7.40
CA LEU A 262 7.53 -6.94 -8.28
C LEU A 262 7.81 -6.01 -9.46
N GLN A 263 8.48 -4.88 -9.25
CA GLN A 263 8.89 -3.97 -10.32
C GLN A 263 9.71 -4.71 -11.40
N LYS A 264 10.68 -5.54 -10.99
CA LYS A 264 11.47 -6.37 -11.92
C LYS A 264 10.63 -7.33 -12.78
N LYS A 265 9.46 -7.80 -12.29
CA LYS A 265 8.53 -8.61 -13.11
C LYS A 265 7.89 -7.79 -14.23
N PHE A 266 7.49 -6.55 -13.95
CA PHE A 266 7.03 -5.63 -15.01
C PHE A 266 8.17 -5.29 -15.99
N TYR A 267 9.39 -5.09 -15.50
CA TYR A 267 10.56 -4.78 -16.34
C TYR A 267 10.88 -5.94 -17.30
N ALA A 268 10.79 -7.19 -16.83
CA ALA A 268 10.95 -8.40 -17.64
C ALA A 268 9.88 -8.59 -18.75
N LYS A 269 8.80 -7.80 -18.71
CA LYS A 269 7.75 -7.71 -19.74
C LYS A 269 7.81 -6.42 -20.56
N GLY A 270 8.90 -5.66 -20.46
CA GLY A 270 9.11 -4.39 -21.14
C GLY A 270 8.37 -3.19 -20.52
N GLN A 271 7.58 -3.39 -19.47
CA GLN A 271 6.77 -2.34 -18.82
C GLN A 271 7.57 -1.56 -17.76
N ARG A 272 8.79 -1.13 -18.09
CA ARG A 272 9.63 -0.35 -17.17
C ARG A 272 9.13 1.08 -16.97
N LEU A 273 8.73 1.75 -18.04
CA LEU A 273 8.20 3.12 -17.97
C LEU A 273 6.76 3.13 -17.43
N ASP A 274 5.96 2.14 -17.84
CA ASP A 274 4.54 2.00 -17.46
C ASP A 274 4.34 1.13 -16.20
N CYS A 275 5.36 1.01 -15.34
CA CYS A 275 5.28 0.19 -14.14
C CYS A 275 4.21 0.75 -13.17
N PRO A 276 3.26 -0.08 -12.69
CA PRO A 276 2.23 0.36 -11.75
C PRO A 276 2.74 0.49 -10.32
N ILE A 277 4.01 0.16 -10.03
CA ILE A 277 4.67 0.44 -8.75
C ILE A 277 5.75 1.48 -8.99
N ARG A 278 5.73 2.55 -8.21
CA ARG A 278 6.76 3.60 -8.21
C ARG A 278 7.19 3.93 -6.80
N THR A 279 8.50 3.92 -6.56
CA THR A 279 9.14 4.08 -5.26
C THR A 279 9.94 5.37 -5.19
N TYR A 280 9.88 6.05 -4.05
CA TYR A 280 10.50 7.35 -3.83
C TYR A 280 11.36 7.33 -2.56
N LEU A 281 12.60 7.79 -2.66
CA LEU A 281 13.42 8.17 -1.51
C LEU A 281 13.25 9.68 -1.30
N VAL A 282 12.75 10.10 -0.15
CA VAL A 282 12.51 11.52 0.20
C VAL A 282 13.25 11.83 1.49
N THR A 283 14.51 12.25 1.37
CA THR A 283 15.45 12.30 2.50
C THR A 283 16.00 13.70 2.76
N ALA A 284 16.22 14.01 4.04
CA ALA A 284 16.89 15.23 4.48
C ALA A 284 18.39 15.26 4.08
N ARG A 285 18.99 14.12 3.70
CA ARG A 285 20.38 14.05 3.24
C ARG A 285 20.65 15.00 2.06
N SER A 286 21.89 15.50 1.98
CA SER A 286 22.35 16.33 0.86
C SER A 286 22.97 15.46 -0.22
N ALA A 287 22.57 15.64 -1.48
CA ALA A 287 23.13 14.91 -2.62
C ALA A 287 24.66 15.06 -2.73
N ALA A 288 25.20 16.22 -2.34
CA ALA A 288 26.61 16.54 -2.50
C ALA A 288 27.53 15.99 -1.39
N SER A 289 26.99 15.62 -0.22
CA SER A 289 27.81 15.23 0.95
C SER A 289 27.40 13.94 1.66
N SER A 290 26.12 13.58 1.70
CA SER A 290 25.62 12.38 2.40
C SER A 290 24.71 11.47 1.57
N GLY A 291 24.31 11.89 0.37
CA GLY A 291 23.45 11.09 -0.52
C GLY A 291 24.15 9.89 -1.17
N THR A 292 25.46 10.00 -1.45
CA THR A 292 26.20 8.96 -2.20
C THR A 292 26.23 7.61 -1.51
N ARG A 293 26.40 7.58 -0.18
CA ARG A 293 26.39 6.35 0.63
C ARG A 293 25.03 5.64 0.59
N ALA A 294 23.93 6.40 0.67
CA ALA A 294 22.57 5.90 0.54
C ALA A 294 22.30 5.28 -0.84
N LEU A 295 22.68 5.97 -1.93
CA LEU A 295 22.50 5.46 -3.29
C LEU A 295 23.34 4.20 -3.58
N LYS A 296 24.58 4.14 -3.07
CA LYS A 296 25.41 2.92 -3.15
C LYS A 296 24.80 1.76 -2.38
N THR A 297 24.20 2.04 -1.21
CA THR A 297 23.53 1.01 -0.39
C THR A 297 22.31 0.43 -1.13
N LEU A 298 21.40 1.27 -1.63
CA LEU A 298 20.25 0.82 -2.43
C LEU A 298 20.70 0.00 -3.66
N ARG A 299 21.73 0.46 -4.37
CA ARG A 299 22.32 -0.27 -5.51
C ARG A 299 22.87 -1.64 -5.10
N SER A 300 23.55 -1.74 -3.95
CA SER A 300 24.11 -3.01 -3.47
C SER A 300 23.05 -4.03 -3.06
N TRP A 301 21.89 -3.56 -2.58
CA TRP A 301 20.70 -4.38 -2.36
C TRP A 301 19.96 -4.72 -3.67
N GLY A 302 20.44 -4.22 -4.82
CA GLY A 302 19.80 -4.40 -6.12
C GLY A 302 18.46 -3.67 -6.23
N LEU A 303 18.25 -2.60 -5.46
CA LEU A 303 17.03 -1.80 -5.43
C LEU A 303 17.22 -0.54 -6.25
N GLU A 304 16.37 -0.40 -7.27
CA GLU A 304 16.35 0.73 -8.19
C GLU A 304 15.17 1.62 -7.83
N THR A 305 15.36 2.51 -6.85
CA THR A 305 14.35 3.53 -6.53
C THR A 305 14.12 4.42 -7.75
N ASP A 306 12.85 4.63 -8.13
CA ASP A 306 12.50 5.35 -9.35
C ASP A 306 12.88 6.84 -9.30
N GLU A 307 12.72 7.45 -8.13
CA GLU A 307 13.03 8.85 -7.87
C GLU A 307 13.68 9.01 -6.48
N ALA A 308 14.80 9.74 -6.42
CA ALA A 308 15.49 10.04 -5.16
C ALA A 308 15.64 11.56 -4.98
N LEU A 309 15.00 12.09 -3.96
CA LEU A 309 14.90 13.50 -3.63
C LEU A 309 15.75 13.78 -2.38
N PHE A 310 16.87 14.45 -2.59
CA PHE A 310 17.81 14.86 -1.55
C PHE A 310 17.56 16.33 -1.21
N LEU A 311 17.01 16.57 -0.02
CA LEU A 311 16.46 17.88 0.34
C LEU A 311 17.44 18.76 1.10
N ALA A 312 18.58 18.22 1.55
CA ALA A 312 19.60 18.97 2.31
C ALA A 312 19.01 19.75 3.50
N GLY A 313 18.09 19.13 4.24
CA GLY A 313 17.37 19.73 5.38
C GLY A 313 16.11 20.54 5.01
N ALA A 314 15.78 20.74 3.74
CA ALA A 314 14.54 21.41 3.34
C ALA A 314 13.28 20.57 3.67
N PRO A 315 12.10 21.19 3.90
CA PRO A 315 10.88 20.48 4.24
C PRO A 315 10.44 19.45 3.18
N LYS A 316 10.02 18.26 3.63
CA LYS A 316 9.55 17.17 2.75
C LYS A 316 8.20 17.47 2.10
N GLY A 317 7.33 18.20 2.81
CA GLY A 317 5.94 18.48 2.45
C GLY A 317 5.70 18.90 0.99
N PRO A 318 6.34 19.98 0.47
CA PRO A 318 6.13 20.43 -0.91
C PRO A 318 6.48 19.38 -1.98
N MET A 319 7.44 18.48 -1.69
CA MET A 319 7.75 17.38 -2.60
C MET A 319 6.71 16.26 -2.51
N LEU A 320 6.19 15.97 -1.32
CA LEU A 320 5.14 14.99 -1.12
C LEU A 320 3.81 15.42 -1.79
N GLU A 321 3.47 16.71 -1.72
CA GLU A 321 2.34 17.30 -2.48
C GLU A 321 2.50 17.08 -3.99
N LYS A 322 3.73 17.18 -4.53
CA LYS A 322 4.00 16.92 -5.95
C LYS A 322 3.94 15.43 -6.30
N ILE A 323 4.49 14.56 -5.45
CA ILE A 323 4.55 13.11 -5.63
C ILE A 323 3.15 12.48 -5.53
N ARG A 324 2.32 12.99 -4.61
CA ARG A 324 1.00 12.44 -4.24
C ARG A 324 1.08 10.93 -3.94
N PRO A 325 1.89 10.52 -2.94
CA PRO A 325 2.07 9.11 -2.63
C PRO A 325 0.80 8.53 -1.99
N HIS A 326 0.60 7.23 -2.16
CA HIS A 326 -0.44 6.48 -1.45
C HIS A 326 -0.08 6.30 0.02
N ILE A 327 1.22 6.26 0.32
CA ILE A 327 1.75 6.26 1.68
C ILE A 327 3.17 6.85 1.67
N PHE A 328 3.47 7.69 2.65
CA PHE A 328 4.80 8.18 2.96
C PHE A 328 5.23 7.66 4.34
N PHE A 329 6.42 7.06 4.43
CA PHE A 329 6.99 6.55 5.68
C PHE A 329 8.12 7.44 6.19
N ASP A 330 8.07 7.79 7.48
CA ASP A 330 9.04 8.66 8.15
C ASP A 330 9.16 8.27 9.63
N ASP A 331 10.35 8.37 10.23
CA ASP A 331 10.55 8.08 11.67
C ASP A 331 10.28 9.29 12.57
N GLN A 332 10.14 10.50 12.01
CA GLN A 332 9.97 11.73 12.77
C GLN A 332 8.55 12.26 12.66
N MET A 333 7.85 12.34 13.79
CA MET A 333 6.47 12.82 13.83
C MET A 333 6.27 14.20 13.18
N PHE A 334 7.25 15.11 13.32
CA PHE A 334 7.22 16.44 12.68
C PHE A 334 7.10 16.37 11.14
N HIS A 335 7.76 15.40 10.49
CA HIS A 335 7.65 15.20 9.06
C HIS A 335 6.32 14.53 8.67
N VAL A 336 5.81 13.63 9.51
CA VAL A 336 4.49 13.01 9.36
C VAL A 336 3.37 14.06 9.48
N GLU A 337 3.46 14.96 10.46
CA GLU A 337 2.52 16.07 10.68
C GLU A 337 2.53 17.05 9.51
N GLY A 338 3.70 17.56 9.11
CA GLY A 338 3.81 18.46 7.95
C GLY A 338 3.36 17.85 6.62
N ALA A 339 3.44 16.52 6.47
CA ALA A 339 2.86 15.82 5.32
C ALA A 339 1.33 15.75 5.41
N ARG A 340 0.75 15.54 6.60
CA ARG A 340 -0.70 15.49 6.84
C ARG A 340 -1.40 16.85 6.69
N GLU A 341 -0.74 17.95 7.11
CA GLU A 341 -1.23 19.32 6.91
C GLU A 341 -1.44 19.65 5.43
N LEU A 342 -0.53 19.14 4.58
CA LEU A 342 -0.61 19.20 3.11
C LEU A 342 -1.42 18.05 2.51
N GLY A 343 -2.19 17.31 3.31
CA GLY A 343 -3.11 16.28 2.85
C GLY A 343 -2.48 15.04 2.19
N THR A 344 -1.22 14.75 2.50
CA THR A 344 -0.56 13.48 2.14
C THR A 344 -0.84 12.41 3.20
N PHE A 345 -1.10 11.18 2.76
CA PHE A 345 -1.16 10.02 3.65
C PHE A 345 0.24 9.66 4.15
N ALA A 346 0.52 9.98 5.42
CA ALA A 346 1.81 9.71 6.06
C ALA A 346 1.66 8.71 7.21
N ALA A 347 2.72 7.95 7.44
CA ALA A 347 2.79 6.87 8.41
C ALA A 347 4.10 6.94 9.21
N HIS A 348 3.98 7.01 10.53
CA HIS A 348 5.11 7.11 11.45
C HIS A 348 5.72 5.73 11.71
N VAL A 349 7.03 5.60 11.52
CA VAL A 349 7.81 4.39 11.84
C VAL A 349 8.53 4.65 13.16
N PRO A 350 8.01 4.21 14.33
CA PRO A 350 8.64 4.45 15.62
C PRO A 350 9.90 3.57 15.79
N TYR A 351 10.99 3.95 15.12
CA TYR A 351 12.27 3.26 15.13
C TYR A 351 13.44 4.24 15.39
N GLY A 352 14.54 3.71 15.91
CA GLY A 352 15.80 4.44 16.11
C GLY A 352 15.82 5.41 17.30
N ILE A 353 16.97 6.07 17.48
CA ILE A 353 17.26 7.01 18.57
C ILE A 353 16.40 8.29 18.55
N ALA A 354 15.56 8.48 17.52
CA ALA A 354 14.53 9.52 17.51
C ALA A 354 13.41 9.26 18.52
N GLN A 355 13.12 7.99 18.84
CA GLN A 355 12.00 7.62 19.71
C GLN A 355 12.35 7.69 21.20
N THR A 356 13.64 7.66 21.56
CA THR A 356 14.08 7.83 22.94
C THR A 356 13.96 9.30 23.34
N LEU A 357 12.80 9.66 23.91
CA LEU A 357 12.61 10.93 24.60
C LEU A 357 13.76 11.16 25.60
N PRO A 358 14.39 12.35 25.63
CA PRO A 358 15.26 12.69 26.74
C PRO A 358 14.39 12.70 28.01
N GLN A 359 14.73 11.84 28.98
CA GLN A 359 14.09 11.88 30.29
C GLN A 359 14.16 13.32 30.82
N LYS A 360 13.01 13.94 31.08
CA LYS A 360 12.96 15.22 31.80
C LYS A 360 13.74 15.00 33.10
N LYS A 361 14.87 15.69 33.24
CA LYS A 361 15.57 15.77 34.52
C LYS A 361 14.59 16.37 35.50
N THR A 362 14.08 15.55 36.42
CA THR A 362 13.39 16.05 37.60
C THR A 362 14.41 16.85 38.39
N GLU A 363 14.29 18.18 38.33
CA GLU A 363 15.01 19.08 39.21
C GLU A 363 14.54 18.82 40.64
N LYS A 364 15.23 17.91 41.33
CA LYS A 364 15.08 17.77 42.77
C LYS A 364 15.73 18.97 43.44
N GLU A 365 14.86 19.87 43.89
CA GLU A 365 14.99 20.70 45.08
C GLU A 365 16.43 20.88 45.60
N LYS A 366 17.05 21.99 45.19
CA LYS A 366 17.95 22.70 46.09
C LYS A 366 17.12 23.68 46.91
N ASP A 367 16.68 23.25 48.08
CA ASP A 367 16.45 24.17 49.20
C ASP A 367 16.50 23.41 50.53
N THR A 368 17.67 23.45 51.17
CA THR A 368 17.79 23.26 52.62
C THR A 368 19.08 23.94 53.10
N LYS A 369 18.95 25.18 53.58
CA LYS A 369 19.87 25.81 54.53
C LYS A 369 19.14 26.88 55.34
#